data_AF-A0A146F5L4-F1
#
_entry.id   AF-A0A146F5L4-F1
#
_cell.length_a   1.000
_cell.length_b   1.000
_cell.length_c   1.000
_cell.angle_alpha   90.00
_cell.angle_beta   90.00
_cell.angle_gamma   90.00
#
_symmetry.space_group_name_H-M   'P 1'
#
loop_
_entity.id
_entity.type
_entity.pdbx_description
1 polymer ?
#
loop_
_entity_poly.entity_id
_entity_poly.type
_entity_poly.pdbx_seq_one_letter_code
_entity_poly.pdbx_strand_id
1 'polypeptide(L)'
;MAGLDDSITSVAFSETIRLRASDQFERDFKAGAAGELFVFELLSRLDPPLPTFTRDNWQSVIRKFVTILPEYSDMTAWHGRETADITYDDQDGVLTSLFIDKGYLRDDVWRGKTPRFYIEVKSSTADNRTPLFMSKHQYRRMQEMSNGETQSDNMDMVYVIFRVYNLGQQGMRVKVYVDPEVMRVRGELLFTAEGWSVVPA
;
A
#
# COMPACT_ATOMS: atom_id res chain seq x y z
N MET A 1 51.59 11.42 -27.40
CA MET A 1 50.45 11.81 -26.55
C MET A 1 49.35 10.79 -26.79
N ALA A 2 49.16 9.87 -25.84
CA ALA A 2 48.15 8.84 -25.91
C ALA A 2 46.81 9.42 -25.44
N GLY A 3 45.77 9.32 -26.28
CA GLY A 3 44.40 9.66 -25.92
C GLY A 3 43.87 8.63 -24.93
N LEU A 4 43.44 9.10 -23.76
CA LEU A 4 42.68 8.31 -22.80
C LEU A 4 41.27 8.08 -23.37
N ASP A 5 40.86 6.82 -23.30
CA ASP A 5 39.69 6.24 -23.92
C ASP A 5 38.40 6.69 -23.21
N ASP A 6 37.71 7.70 -23.76
CA ASP A 6 36.41 8.21 -23.30
C ASP A 6 35.28 7.14 -23.29
N SER A 7 35.53 5.96 -23.87
CA SER A 7 34.60 4.83 -23.86
C SER A 7 34.51 4.15 -22.49
N ILE A 8 35.63 4.04 -21.77
CA ILE A 8 35.72 3.26 -20.52
C ILE A 8 35.04 3.99 -19.35
N THR A 9 35.14 5.32 -19.31
CA THR A 9 34.49 6.18 -18.30
C THR A 9 32.97 6.23 -18.45
N SER A 10 32.46 6.19 -19.68
CA SER A 10 31.01 6.20 -19.96
C SER A 10 30.31 4.90 -19.54
N VAL A 11 30.93 3.76 -19.82
CA VAL A 11 30.40 2.44 -19.44
C VAL A 11 30.42 2.24 -17.92
N ALA A 12 31.53 2.56 -17.26
CA ALA A 12 31.64 2.44 -15.80
C ALA A 12 30.66 3.37 -15.05
N PHE A 13 30.41 4.57 -15.57
CA PHE A 13 29.43 5.50 -14.99
C PHE A 13 27.98 5.01 -15.19
N SER A 14 27.66 4.48 -16.38
CA SER A 14 26.36 3.87 -16.69
C SER A 14 26.08 2.62 -15.84
N GLU A 15 27.08 1.75 -15.65
CA GLU A 15 26.99 0.60 -14.75
C GLU A 15 26.82 1.02 -13.29
N THR A 16 27.57 2.02 -12.83
CA THR A 16 27.43 2.55 -11.46
C THR A 16 26.04 3.14 -11.22
N ILE A 17 25.46 3.84 -12.20
CA ILE A 17 24.07 4.35 -12.11
C ILE A 17 23.07 3.20 -12.07
N ARG A 18 23.25 2.18 -12.91
CA ARG A 18 22.37 1.00 -12.95
C ARG A 18 22.40 0.21 -11.65
N LEU A 19 23.59 -0.01 -11.07
CA LEU A 19 23.77 -0.68 -9.78
C LEU A 19 23.14 0.12 -8.63
N ARG A 20 23.33 1.43 -8.61
CA ARG A 20 22.69 2.29 -7.59
C ARG A 20 21.17 2.31 -7.73
N ALA A 21 20.64 2.30 -8.95
CA ALA A 21 19.22 2.21 -9.20
C ALA A 21 18.67 0.84 -8.74
N SER A 22 19.33 -0.28 -9.07
CA SER A 22 18.89 -1.61 -8.62
C SER A 22 18.90 -1.74 -7.10
N ASP A 23 19.93 -1.22 -6.43
CA ASP A 23 20.03 -1.22 -4.98
C ASP A 23 18.92 -0.38 -4.33
N GLN A 24 18.58 0.76 -4.94
CA GLN A 24 17.48 1.59 -4.45
C GLN A 24 16.13 0.87 -4.64
N PHE A 25 15.88 0.27 -5.81
CA PHE A 25 14.66 -0.51 -6.06
C PHE A 25 14.52 -1.68 -5.08
N GLU A 26 15.58 -2.43 -4.82
CA GLU A 26 15.53 -3.54 -3.87
C GLU A 26 15.28 -3.05 -2.43
N ARG A 27 15.88 -1.91 -2.03
CA ARG A 27 15.61 -1.27 -0.74
C ARG A 27 14.17 -0.82 -0.63
N ASP A 28 13.62 -0.22 -1.68
CA ASP A 28 12.23 0.26 -1.71
C ASP A 28 11.25 -0.92 -1.63
N PHE A 29 11.52 -2.02 -2.35
CA PHE A 29 10.72 -3.25 -2.23
C PHE A 29 10.81 -3.89 -0.85
N LYS A 30 11.99 -3.93 -0.23
CA LYS A 30 12.16 -4.44 1.14
C LYS A 30 11.44 -3.57 2.17
N ALA A 31 11.50 -2.24 2.01
CA ALA A 31 10.76 -1.30 2.85
C ALA A 31 9.25 -1.48 2.68
N GLY A 32 8.77 -1.62 1.43
CA GLY A 32 7.39 -1.95 1.10
C GLY A 32 6.93 -3.23 1.79
N ALA A 33 7.67 -4.33 1.61
CA ALA A 33 7.32 -5.63 2.16
C ALA A 33 7.33 -5.64 3.70
N ALA A 34 8.24 -4.91 4.33
CA ALA A 34 8.25 -4.73 5.78
C ALA A 34 7.04 -3.93 6.27
N GLY A 35 6.60 -2.92 5.53
CA GLY A 35 5.37 -2.17 5.82
C GLY A 35 4.12 -3.03 5.67
N GLU A 36 4.02 -3.79 4.58
CA GLU A 36 2.94 -4.75 4.34
C GLU A 36 2.88 -5.82 5.43
N LEU A 37 4.02 -6.39 5.81
CA LEU A 37 4.11 -7.33 6.92
C LEU A 37 3.57 -6.74 8.21
N PHE A 38 3.97 -5.51 8.54
CA PHE A 38 3.50 -4.84 9.76
C PHE A 38 1.97 -4.70 9.78
N VAL A 39 1.35 -4.31 8.65
CA VAL A 39 -0.11 -4.20 8.54
C VAL A 39 -0.79 -5.56 8.61
N PHE A 40 -0.26 -6.56 7.90
CA PHE A 40 -0.76 -7.94 7.95
C PHE A 40 -0.74 -8.47 9.39
N GLU A 41 0.39 -8.32 10.07
CA GLU A 41 0.60 -8.76 11.45
C GLU A 41 -0.31 -8.00 12.44
N LEU A 42 -0.55 -6.70 12.22
CA LEU A 42 -1.51 -5.91 12.98
C LEU A 42 -2.93 -6.46 12.84
N LEU A 43 -3.38 -6.74 11.61
CA LEU A 43 -4.72 -7.27 11.33
C LEU A 43 -4.89 -8.70 11.88
N SER A 44 -3.86 -9.54 11.76
CA SER A 44 -3.89 -10.93 12.24
C SER A 44 -3.99 -11.06 13.78
N ARG A 45 -3.62 -10.01 14.52
CA ARG A 45 -3.63 -9.97 15.99
C ARG A 45 -4.75 -9.10 16.57
N LEU A 46 -5.74 -8.71 15.77
CA LEU A 46 -6.91 -8.00 16.28
C LEU A 46 -7.66 -8.86 17.31
N ASP A 47 -8.32 -8.18 18.24
CA ASP A 47 -9.22 -8.77 19.23
C ASP A 47 -10.58 -8.05 19.16
N PRO A 48 -11.67 -8.71 18.73
CA PRO A 48 -11.71 -10.12 18.31
C PRO A 48 -10.91 -10.39 17.01
N PRO A 49 -10.43 -11.63 16.80
CA PRO A 49 -9.66 -11.99 15.61
C PRO A 49 -10.54 -11.94 14.36
N LEU A 50 -9.95 -11.56 13.23
CA LEU A 50 -10.61 -11.57 11.93
C LEU A 50 -10.85 -13.02 11.46
N PRO A 51 -12.10 -13.46 11.28
CA PRO A 51 -12.40 -14.81 10.83
C PRO A 51 -11.75 -15.13 9.50
N THR A 52 -11.10 -16.30 9.38
CA THR A 52 -10.45 -16.78 8.15
C THR A 52 -9.32 -15.89 7.60
N PHE A 53 -8.82 -14.91 8.37
CA PHE A 53 -7.70 -14.09 7.93
C PHE A 53 -6.39 -14.88 7.99
N THR A 54 -5.79 -15.11 6.82
CA THR A 54 -4.59 -15.93 6.63
C THR A 54 -3.63 -15.27 5.65
N ARG A 55 -2.46 -15.89 5.40
CA ARG A 55 -1.47 -15.40 4.43
C ARG A 55 -2.02 -15.25 3.01
N ASP A 56 -3.11 -15.93 2.66
CA ASP A 56 -3.75 -15.82 1.35
C ASP A 56 -4.43 -14.46 1.13
N ASN A 57 -4.73 -13.74 2.21
CA ASN A 57 -5.24 -12.38 2.15
C ASN A 57 -4.15 -11.38 1.73
N TRP A 58 -2.87 -11.69 1.95
CA TRP A 58 -1.74 -10.86 1.53
C TRP A 58 -1.40 -11.14 0.06
N GLN A 59 -1.93 -10.33 -0.85
CA GLN A 59 -1.89 -10.51 -2.30
C GLN A 59 -0.84 -9.65 -3.01
N SER A 60 0.19 -9.24 -2.28
CA SER A 60 1.27 -8.43 -2.83
C SER A 60 2.37 -9.27 -3.48
N VAL A 61 2.90 -8.82 -4.61
CA VAL A 61 4.05 -9.48 -5.27
C VAL A 61 5.32 -9.37 -4.40
N ILE A 62 5.42 -8.33 -3.58
CA ILE A 62 6.63 -8.03 -2.79
C ILE A 62 6.65 -8.79 -1.45
N ARG A 63 5.57 -9.50 -1.08
CA ARG A 63 5.51 -10.34 0.13
C ARG A 63 6.63 -11.36 0.23
N LYS A 64 7.20 -11.82 -0.89
CA LYS A 64 8.37 -12.73 -0.93
C LYS A 64 9.62 -12.19 -0.22
N PHE A 65 9.75 -10.87 -0.07
CA PHE A 65 10.94 -10.26 0.52
C PHE A 65 11.02 -10.43 2.04
N VAL A 66 9.98 -10.96 2.70
CA VAL A 66 9.99 -11.22 4.15
C VAL A 66 10.51 -12.60 4.54
N THR A 67 10.96 -13.41 3.57
CA THR A 67 11.47 -14.79 3.77
C THR A 67 12.73 -14.87 4.63
N ILE A 68 13.37 -13.75 4.94
CA ILE A 68 14.45 -13.67 5.94
C ILE A 68 13.97 -14.00 7.36
N LEU A 69 12.66 -13.84 7.64
CA LEU A 69 12.05 -14.20 8.92
C LEU A 69 11.69 -15.70 8.89
N PRO A 70 12.11 -16.50 9.90
CA PRO A 70 11.86 -17.93 9.93
C PRO A 70 10.39 -18.31 9.74
N GLU A 71 9.48 -17.54 10.34
CA GLU A 71 8.03 -17.74 10.27
C GLU A 71 7.52 -17.63 8.84
N TYR A 72 8.16 -16.81 8.00
CA TYR A 72 7.77 -16.49 6.62
C TYR A 72 8.72 -17.09 5.58
N SER A 73 9.58 -18.03 5.97
CA SER A 73 10.61 -18.61 5.11
C SER A 73 10.06 -19.31 3.86
N ASP A 74 8.80 -19.73 3.89
CA ASP A 74 8.05 -20.35 2.78
C ASP A 74 7.21 -19.37 1.95
N MET A 75 7.25 -18.07 2.28
CA MET A 75 6.43 -17.06 1.60
C MET A 75 6.87 -16.84 0.13
N THR A 76 5.96 -17.11 -0.81
CA THR A 76 6.19 -16.88 -2.24
C THR A 76 5.64 -15.51 -2.69
N ALA A 77 6.00 -15.05 -3.89
CA ALA A 77 5.29 -13.92 -4.50
C ALA A 77 3.80 -14.26 -4.69
N TRP A 78 2.94 -13.24 -4.69
CA TRP A 78 1.61 -13.39 -5.26
C TRP A 78 1.70 -13.57 -6.78
N HIS A 79 0.90 -14.49 -7.32
CA HIS A 79 0.86 -14.81 -8.76
C HIS A 79 -0.49 -14.50 -9.42
N GLY A 80 -1.47 -14.05 -8.64
CA GLY A 80 -2.76 -13.59 -9.16
C GLY A 80 -2.72 -12.14 -9.64
N ARG A 81 -3.88 -11.62 -10.03
CA ARG A 81 -4.04 -10.19 -10.34
C ARG A 81 -4.01 -9.40 -9.04
N GLU A 82 -3.02 -8.54 -8.87
CA GLU A 82 -2.87 -7.66 -7.70
C GLU A 82 -3.90 -6.52 -7.75
N THR A 83 -4.91 -6.62 -6.89
CA THR A 83 -5.99 -5.63 -6.74
C THR A 83 -5.82 -4.74 -5.51
N ALA A 84 -5.09 -5.20 -4.50
CA ALA A 84 -4.59 -4.45 -3.36
C ALA A 84 -3.50 -5.32 -2.69
N ASP A 85 -2.70 -4.73 -1.82
CA ASP A 85 -1.66 -5.48 -1.12
C ASP A 85 -2.26 -6.53 -0.17
N ILE A 86 -3.37 -6.18 0.51
CA ILE A 86 -4.17 -7.09 1.32
C ILE A 86 -5.64 -7.00 0.90
N THR A 87 -6.30 -8.14 0.73
CA THR A 87 -7.75 -8.21 0.52
C THR A 87 -8.41 -9.09 1.56
N TYR A 88 -9.55 -8.66 2.09
CA TYR A 88 -10.26 -9.40 3.13
C TYR A 88 -11.76 -9.36 2.90
N ASP A 89 -12.37 -10.54 2.78
CA ASP A 89 -13.82 -10.72 2.78
C ASP A 89 -14.33 -10.74 4.22
N ASP A 90 -14.94 -9.64 4.69
CA ASP A 90 -15.37 -9.48 6.08
C ASP A 90 -16.71 -10.17 6.36
N GLN A 91 -16.73 -11.50 6.21
CA GLN A 91 -17.93 -12.34 6.23
C GLN A 91 -18.80 -12.14 7.48
N ASP A 92 -18.17 -11.89 8.63
CA ASP A 92 -18.86 -11.73 9.91
C ASP A 92 -18.99 -10.25 10.33
N GLY A 93 -18.54 -9.31 9.50
CA GLY A 93 -18.64 -7.87 9.78
C GLY A 93 -17.73 -7.39 10.91
N VAL A 94 -16.71 -8.17 11.29
CA VAL A 94 -15.83 -7.88 12.43
C VAL A 94 -14.96 -6.66 12.13
N LEU A 95 -14.34 -6.62 10.95
CA LEU A 95 -13.50 -5.49 10.56
C LEU A 95 -14.35 -4.23 10.33
N THR A 96 -15.55 -4.40 9.77
CA THR A 96 -16.53 -3.33 9.57
C THR A 96 -16.97 -2.72 10.88
N SER A 97 -17.30 -3.55 11.88
CA SER A 97 -17.66 -3.10 13.22
C SER A 97 -16.52 -2.33 13.88
N LEU A 98 -15.29 -2.82 13.77
CA LEU A 98 -14.12 -2.10 14.27
C LEU A 98 -13.95 -0.73 13.58
N PHE A 99 -14.17 -0.64 12.27
CA PHE A 99 -14.06 0.61 11.52
C PHE A 99 -15.17 1.60 11.88
N ILE A 100 -16.37 1.12 12.20
CA ILE A 100 -17.46 1.93 12.77
C ILE A 100 -17.05 2.46 14.15
N ASP A 101 -16.57 1.59 15.05
CA ASP A 101 -16.19 1.96 16.43
C ASP A 101 -15.05 2.99 16.47
N LYS A 102 -14.15 2.96 15.48
CA LYS A 102 -13.08 3.96 15.31
C LYS A 102 -13.52 5.23 14.60
N GLY A 103 -14.77 5.32 14.15
CA GLY A 103 -15.35 6.48 13.48
C GLY A 103 -14.94 6.64 12.02
N TYR A 104 -14.41 5.60 11.37
CA TYR A 104 -14.09 5.63 9.94
C TYR A 104 -15.32 5.39 9.07
N LEU A 105 -16.18 4.47 9.50
CA LEU A 105 -17.43 4.13 8.80
C LEU A 105 -18.62 4.61 9.61
N ARG A 106 -19.63 5.13 8.91
CA ARG A 106 -20.88 5.58 9.51
C ARG A 106 -21.70 4.41 10.00
N ASP A 107 -22.08 4.46 11.27
CA ASP A 107 -22.88 3.42 11.89
C ASP A 107 -24.24 3.20 11.20
N ASP A 108 -24.93 4.29 10.87
CA ASP A 108 -26.25 4.26 10.24
C ASP A 108 -26.25 3.68 8.82
N VAL A 109 -25.08 3.52 8.21
CA VAL A 109 -24.88 3.00 6.86
C VAL A 109 -24.30 1.59 6.88
N TRP A 110 -23.26 1.37 7.70
CA TRP A 110 -22.44 0.15 7.64
C TRP A 110 -22.78 -0.90 8.69
N ARG A 111 -23.62 -0.60 9.68
CA ARG A 111 -23.97 -1.58 10.73
C ARG A 111 -24.58 -2.85 10.10
N GLY A 112 -23.97 -4.00 10.42
CA GLY A 112 -24.40 -5.31 9.92
C GLY A 112 -24.04 -5.58 8.46
N LYS A 113 -23.23 -4.74 7.82
CA LYS A 113 -22.68 -4.98 6.48
C LYS A 113 -21.37 -5.78 6.56
N THR A 114 -21.09 -6.50 5.48
CA THR A 114 -19.97 -7.45 5.36
C THR A 114 -19.22 -7.22 4.04
N PRO A 115 -18.67 -6.01 3.79
CA PRO A 115 -17.99 -5.68 2.56
C PRO A 115 -16.65 -6.42 2.41
N ARG A 116 -16.14 -6.43 1.18
CA ARG A 116 -14.74 -6.75 0.94
C ARG A 116 -13.85 -5.53 1.18
N PHE A 117 -12.84 -5.68 2.02
CA PHE A 117 -11.80 -4.68 2.22
C PHE A 117 -10.68 -4.85 1.18
N TYR A 118 -10.32 -3.74 0.54
CA TYR A 118 -9.14 -3.60 -0.30
C TYR A 118 -8.16 -2.66 0.41
N ILE A 119 -7.07 -3.23 0.93
CA ILE A 119 -6.10 -2.53 1.78
C ILE A 119 -4.81 -2.34 0.99
N GLU A 120 -4.52 -1.09 0.67
CA GLU A 120 -3.26 -0.65 0.09
C GLU A 120 -2.32 -0.17 1.21
N VAL A 121 -1.08 -0.62 1.21
CA VAL A 121 -0.08 -0.27 2.21
C VAL A 121 0.95 0.67 1.59
N LYS A 122 1.11 1.82 2.23
CA LYS A 122 2.10 2.82 1.83
C LYS A 122 3.09 3.04 2.95
N SER A 123 4.31 2.54 2.78
CA SER A 123 5.35 2.59 3.80
C SER A 123 6.43 3.62 3.51
N SER A 124 6.91 4.31 4.54
CA SER A 124 8.09 5.16 4.45
C SER A 124 8.92 5.09 5.74
N THR A 125 10.24 5.18 5.60
CA THR A 125 11.15 5.42 6.72
C THR A 125 11.08 6.85 7.23
N ALA A 126 10.52 7.79 6.45
CA ALA A 126 10.30 9.18 6.85
C ALA A 126 8.95 9.36 7.58
N ASP A 127 8.67 10.58 8.00
CA ASP A 127 7.48 10.92 8.79
C ASP A 127 6.17 10.96 7.96
N ASN A 128 5.08 11.30 8.63
CA ASN A 128 3.74 11.36 8.03
C ASN A 128 3.50 12.60 7.13
N ARG A 129 4.49 13.48 6.94
CA ARG A 129 4.41 14.65 6.03
C ARG A 129 5.01 14.36 4.66
N THR A 130 5.85 13.33 4.53
CA THR A 130 6.40 12.92 3.24
C THR A 130 5.28 12.50 2.28
N PRO A 131 5.28 12.92 1.00
CA PRO A 131 4.27 12.46 0.06
C PRO A 131 4.26 10.94 -0.09
N LEU A 132 3.08 10.37 -0.29
CA LEU A 132 2.93 8.98 -0.71
C LEU A 132 2.75 8.94 -2.23
N PHE A 133 3.38 7.96 -2.87
CA PHE A 133 3.21 7.72 -4.29
C PHE A 133 2.09 6.72 -4.53
N MET A 134 1.27 6.99 -5.54
CA MET A 134 0.18 6.13 -5.97
C MET A 134 0.25 5.98 -7.47
N SER A 135 0.25 4.73 -7.95
CA SER A 135 0.24 4.49 -9.39
C SER A 135 -1.08 4.93 -10.02
N LYS A 136 -1.09 5.20 -11.33
CA LYS A 136 -2.31 5.51 -12.09
C LYS A 136 -3.41 4.46 -11.92
N HIS A 137 -3.02 3.18 -11.80
CA HIS A 137 -3.97 2.08 -11.58
C HIS A 137 -4.60 2.12 -10.19
N GLN A 138 -3.80 2.38 -9.15
CA GLN A 138 -4.29 2.54 -7.78
C GLN A 138 -5.19 3.78 -7.66
N TYR A 139 -4.79 4.89 -8.29
CA TYR A 139 -5.58 6.11 -8.36
C TYR A 139 -6.95 5.86 -9.00
N ARG A 140 -6.99 5.18 -10.15
CA ARG A 140 -8.26 4.83 -10.79
C ARG A 140 -9.11 3.90 -9.92
N ARG A 141 -8.49 2.92 -9.26
CA ARG A 141 -9.19 1.96 -8.41
C ARG A 141 -9.84 2.63 -7.21
N MET A 142 -9.16 3.55 -6.51
CA MET A 142 -9.79 4.26 -5.39
C MET A 142 -11.00 5.09 -5.83
N GLN A 143 -11.02 5.60 -7.07
CA GLN A 143 -12.18 6.32 -7.61
C GLN A 143 -13.34 5.37 -7.90
N GLU A 144 -13.07 4.22 -8.53
CA GLU A 144 -14.07 3.21 -8.86
C GLU A 144 -14.68 2.53 -7.61
N MET A 145 -13.92 2.44 -6.53
CA MET A 145 -14.32 1.79 -5.27
C MET A 145 -14.80 2.77 -4.20
N SER A 146 -14.94 4.05 -4.52
CA SER A 146 -15.40 5.06 -3.56
C SER A 146 -16.82 4.76 -3.08
N ASN A 147 -17.05 4.95 -1.79
CA ASN A 147 -18.35 4.81 -1.14
C ASN A 147 -19.18 6.10 -1.25
N GLY A 148 -18.59 7.20 -1.73
CA GLY A 148 -19.23 8.50 -1.87
C GLY A 148 -19.37 9.26 -0.54
N GLU A 149 -19.78 10.52 -0.61
CA GLU A 149 -19.80 11.40 0.57
C GLU A 149 -20.75 10.91 1.66
N THR A 150 -21.85 10.27 1.26
CA THR A 150 -22.83 9.64 2.16
C THR A 150 -22.42 8.22 2.58
N GLN A 151 -21.34 7.68 2.02
CA GLN A 151 -20.88 6.28 2.16
C GLN A 151 -21.85 5.20 1.65
N SER A 152 -22.81 5.58 0.80
CA SER A 152 -23.88 4.69 0.31
C SER A 152 -23.77 4.33 -1.17
N ASP A 153 -22.84 4.91 -1.92
CA ASP A 153 -22.80 4.78 -3.38
C ASP A 153 -22.29 3.40 -3.83
N ASN A 154 -21.39 2.82 -3.06
CA ASN A 154 -20.88 1.47 -3.22
C ASN A 154 -20.69 0.88 -1.83
N MET A 155 -21.42 -0.17 -1.47
CA MET A 155 -21.37 -0.74 -0.11
C MET A 155 -20.83 -2.17 -0.08
N ASP A 156 -20.47 -2.72 -1.24
CA ASP A 156 -19.94 -4.08 -1.35
C ASP A 156 -18.44 -4.13 -1.05
N MET A 157 -17.77 -2.98 -1.05
CA MET A 157 -16.34 -2.87 -0.85
C MET A 157 -15.94 -1.61 -0.08
N VAL A 158 -14.81 -1.69 0.62
CA VAL A 158 -14.19 -0.55 1.29
C VAL A 158 -12.72 -0.49 0.85
N TYR A 159 -12.33 0.61 0.20
CA TYR A 159 -10.94 0.86 -0.18
C TYR A 159 -10.23 1.67 0.89
N VAL A 160 -9.09 1.18 1.37
CA VAL A 160 -8.38 1.75 2.52
C VAL A 160 -6.88 1.85 2.22
N ILE A 161 -6.26 2.96 2.63
CA ILE A 161 -4.81 3.09 2.65
C ILE A 161 -4.31 3.01 4.09
N PHE A 162 -3.46 2.03 4.37
CA PHE A 162 -2.68 1.96 5.59
C PHE A 162 -1.32 2.58 5.34
N ARG A 163 -1.12 3.80 5.86
CA ARG A 163 0.15 4.50 5.78
C ARG A 163 1.01 4.17 6.97
N VAL A 164 2.08 3.42 6.75
CA VAL A 164 3.12 3.14 7.75
C VAL A 164 4.24 4.17 7.60
N TYR A 165 4.57 4.88 8.67
CA TYR A 165 5.62 5.90 8.67
C TYR A 165 6.58 5.73 9.84
N ASN A 166 7.77 6.32 9.73
CA ASN A 166 8.92 6.04 10.58
C ASN A 166 9.26 4.54 10.64
N LEU A 167 9.13 3.83 9.51
CA LEU A 167 9.38 2.40 9.42
C LEU A 167 10.79 2.05 9.93
N GLY A 168 10.86 1.04 10.81
CA GLY A 168 12.13 0.58 11.42
C GLY A 168 12.65 1.46 12.56
N GLN A 169 11.91 2.47 13.00
CA GLN A 169 12.30 3.36 14.10
C GLN A 169 11.40 3.15 15.33
N GLN A 170 11.87 3.59 16.52
CA GLN A 170 11.11 3.52 17.78
C GLN A 170 9.75 4.26 17.70
N GLY A 171 9.61 5.24 16.81
CA GLY A 171 8.39 6.02 16.58
C GLY A 171 7.51 5.51 15.44
N MET A 172 7.67 4.26 15.00
CA MET A 172 6.88 3.66 13.93
C MET A 172 5.39 3.70 14.25
N ARG A 173 4.57 4.15 13.29
CA ARG A 173 3.13 4.34 13.46
C ARG A 173 2.39 4.08 12.16
N VAL A 174 1.08 3.88 12.28
CA VAL A 174 0.16 3.74 11.15
C VAL A 174 -0.90 4.84 11.18
N LYS A 175 -1.22 5.38 10.00
CA LYS A 175 -2.39 6.21 9.76
C LYS A 175 -3.26 5.56 8.71
N VAL A 176 -4.55 5.45 8.98
CA VAL A 176 -5.53 4.81 8.09
C VAL A 176 -6.34 5.89 7.38
N TYR A 177 -6.50 5.74 6.07
CA TYR A 177 -7.31 6.59 5.22
C TYR A 177 -8.39 5.74 4.54
N VAL A 178 -9.64 5.88 4.97
CA VAL A 178 -10.79 5.17 4.40
C VAL A 178 -11.44 6.03 3.33
N ASP A 179 -11.75 5.43 2.18
CA ASP A 179 -12.26 6.13 0.99
C ASP A 179 -11.41 7.37 0.63
N PRO A 180 -10.15 7.16 0.20
CA PRO A 180 -9.25 8.24 -0.11
C PRO A 180 -9.74 9.15 -1.26
N GLU A 181 -10.71 8.69 -2.08
CA GLU A 181 -11.34 9.54 -3.09
C GLU A 181 -12.25 10.59 -2.46
N VAL A 182 -13.10 10.24 -1.48
CA VAL A 182 -13.88 11.23 -0.73
C VAL A 182 -12.98 12.22 -0.02
N MET A 183 -11.90 11.73 0.61
CA MET A 183 -10.90 12.58 1.26
C MET A 183 -10.23 13.53 0.27
N ARG A 184 -9.97 13.09 -0.97
CA ARG A 184 -9.45 13.95 -2.05
C ARG A 184 -10.46 15.03 -2.45
N VAL A 185 -11.73 14.65 -2.65
CA VAL A 185 -12.80 15.59 -3.01
C VAL A 185 -12.99 16.67 -1.93
N ARG A 186 -12.84 16.29 -0.65
CA ARG A 186 -12.89 17.22 0.50
C ARG A 186 -11.61 18.04 0.71
N GLY A 187 -10.54 17.76 -0.04
CA GLY A 187 -9.24 18.42 0.13
C GLY A 187 -8.45 17.99 1.38
N GLU A 188 -8.86 16.89 2.03
CA GLU A 188 -8.15 16.29 3.18
C GLU A 188 -6.89 15.53 2.74
N LEU A 189 -6.91 15.01 1.51
CA LEU A 189 -5.75 14.46 0.82
C LEU A 189 -5.48 15.25 -0.46
N LEU A 190 -4.27 15.78 -0.58
CA LEU A 190 -3.84 16.53 -1.76
C LEU A 190 -3.15 15.58 -2.74
N PHE A 191 -3.73 15.43 -3.92
CA PHE A 191 -3.16 14.62 -5.00
C PHE A 191 -2.53 15.55 -6.04
N THR A 192 -1.25 15.35 -6.31
CA THR A 192 -0.52 16.03 -7.39
C THR A 192 -0.38 15.09 -8.56
N ALA A 193 -0.83 15.49 -9.75
CA ALA A 193 -0.70 14.67 -10.95
C ALA A 193 0.78 14.42 -11.28
N GLU A 194 1.13 13.18 -11.60
CA GLU A 194 2.42 12.88 -12.21
C GLU A 194 2.49 13.50 -13.60
N GLY A 195 3.61 14.17 -13.90
CA GLY A 195 3.79 15.00 -15.09
C GLY A 195 3.62 14.23 -16.41
N TRP A 196 3.04 14.89 -17.39
CA TRP A 196 3.10 14.48 -18.79
C TRP A 196 4.08 15.39 -19.51
N SER A 197 5.11 14.83 -20.15
CA SER A 197 5.95 15.59 -21.09
C SER A 197 5.73 15.09 -22.51
N VAL A 198 5.23 15.98 -23.36
CA VAL A 198 5.05 15.78 -24.80
C VAL A 198 6.16 16.54 -25.53
N VAL A 199 6.83 15.89 -26.49
CA VAL A 199 7.73 16.56 -27.43
C VAL A 199 7.21 16.37 -28.87
N PRO A 200 7.51 17.28 -29.81
CA PRO A 200 7.00 17.22 -31.19
C PRO A 200 7.44 15.96 -31.95
N ALA A 201 6.72 15.64 -33.03
CA ALA A 201 7.09 14.59 -33.99
C ALA A 201 8.24 15.02 -34.91
#